data_AF-A0A7R9Z924-F1
#
_entry.id   AF-A0A7R9Z924-F1
#
_cell.length_a   1.000
_cell.length_b   1.000
_cell.length_c   1.000
_cell.angle_alpha   90.00
_cell.angle_beta   90.00
_cell.angle_gamma   90.00
#
_symmetry.space_group_name_H-M   'P 1'
#
loop_
_entity.id
_entity.type
_entity.pdbx_description
1 polymer ?
#
loop_
_entity_poly.entity_id
_entity_poly.type
_entity_poly.pdbx_seq_one_letter_code
_entity_poly.pdbx_strand_id
1 'polypeptide(L)'
;QQWRRFAVVAQAAATQDVPMAAEIEERELHVEASESYISYAMSVIVGRALPDVRDGLKPVHRRLLYAMHDLGLTANKPYKKCARVVGEVLGKYHPHGDSAVYDALVRMAQGFSMRDPLIAGHGNFGSLDDDPAAAMRYTECRLQQLSMDALLDDLDLDTVDFRPTFDASQEEPTVLPSKIPMLLVNGSSGIAVGIATRIPPHNMREVVDGLVALIHDPTLTSAQLQRYIPAPDFPTGGTVVAGAAATEAYELGRGHVTMRATARTERGTAGRSLLVIGDVPYQTSKAQIVTKIAELVESKTIEGVSDVRDESDRDGLRVVVEVKKGFMPAAVLQALYTHTRLQMRFPMNMVALVGGQPRSLGLRDMLMHFLDFRCGVVERRARHQQARATARLHLVQGFLAAMTRLDEVVDLVRSSASTTVARAALIESIGLSAEQADGVLGLTLRRLTGMEHAALEAEAASLEATLAQLSELLSQRSNILKVVEREAKEVALKHGTPRRSTVEVEAVTPSAADDEGGPAGGETVSPQSAQAALRSGCALTSVQRAELRASGEADEPCVVAISAKGFARRLSVPAGGAAPPLVSRTASLPGLANGLASSDNVAHAVRCRDLDTLLLVTASGHAFAMRA
;
A
#
# COMPACT_ATOMS: atom_id res chain seq x y z
N GLN A 1 29.30 -17.97 -15.44
CA GLN A 1 29.73 -18.91 -16.51
C GLN A 1 28.54 -19.67 -17.15
N GLN A 2 27.53 -20.12 -16.40
CA GLN A 2 26.30 -20.73 -16.97
C GLN A 2 25.48 -19.79 -17.88
N TRP A 3 25.52 -18.48 -17.64
CA TRP A 3 24.84 -17.45 -18.45
C TRP A 3 25.32 -17.37 -19.92
N ARG A 4 26.57 -17.74 -20.22
CA ARG A 4 27.10 -17.71 -21.60
C ARG A 4 26.74 -18.95 -22.42
N ARG A 5 26.35 -20.05 -21.78
CA ARG A 5 26.00 -21.30 -22.48
C ARG A 5 24.62 -21.23 -23.14
N PHE A 6 23.68 -20.48 -22.57
CA PHE A 6 22.32 -20.35 -23.13
C PHE A 6 22.25 -19.57 -24.46
N ALA A 7 23.12 -18.58 -24.66
CA ALA A 7 23.12 -17.76 -25.89
C ALA A 7 23.72 -18.49 -27.12
N VAL A 8 24.58 -19.49 -26.92
CA VAL A 8 25.26 -20.18 -28.03
C VAL A 8 24.40 -21.31 -28.61
N VAL A 9 23.52 -21.92 -27.81
CA VAL A 9 22.69 -23.06 -28.24
C VAL A 9 21.55 -22.62 -29.18
N ALA A 10 21.03 -21.40 -29.03
CA ALA A 10 19.92 -20.90 -29.83
C ALA A 10 20.29 -20.59 -31.31
N GLN A 11 21.58 -20.45 -31.63
CA GLN A 11 22.03 -20.01 -32.97
C GLN A 11 22.46 -21.16 -33.89
N ALA A 12 22.57 -22.40 -33.39
CA ALA A 12 23.07 -23.55 -34.14
C ALA A 12 21.97 -24.47 -34.72
N ALA A 13 20.69 -24.23 -34.41
CA ALA A 13 19.60 -25.18 -34.72
C ALA A 13 18.99 -25.04 -36.13
N ALA A 14 19.64 -24.33 -37.05
CA ALA A 14 19.13 -24.11 -38.41
C ALA A 14 20.14 -24.55 -39.46
N THR A 15 20.38 -25.85 -39.57
CA THR A 15 20.76 -26.61 -40.78
C THR A 15 21.39 -27.94 -40.39
N GLN A 16 20.61 -29.03 -40.50
CA GLN A 16 21.03 -30.37 -40.93
C GLN A 16 19.90 -31.38 -40.66
N ASP A 17 19.34 -31.95 -41.73
CA ASP A 17 18.51 -33.15 -41.67
C ASP A 17 19.39 -34.34 -41.23
N VAL A 18 19.36 -34.65 -39.93
CA VAL A 18 19.94 -35.87 -39.35
C VAL A 18 18.78 -36.78 -38.94
N PRO A 19 18.80 -38.08 -39.28
CA PRO A 19 17.77 -39.01 -38.84
C PRO A 19 17.75 -39.04 -37.31
N MET A 20 16.62 -38.64 -36.72
CA MET A 20 16.38 -38.62 -35.27
C MET A 20 16.30 -40.06 -34.73
N ALA A 21 17.45 -40.71 -34.57
CA ALA A 21 17.57 -41.72 -33.53
C ALA A 21 17.36 -40.98 -32.20
N ALA A 22 16.33 -41.34 -31.43
CA ALA A 22 16.11 -40.75 -30.12
C ALA A 22 17.30 -41.10 -29.22
N GLU A 23 18.26 -40.19 -29.12
CA GLU A 23 19.39 -40.28 -28.21
C GLU A 23 18.82 -40.14 -26.79
N ILE A 24 18.76 -41.26 -26.07
CA ILE A 24 18.28 -41.30 -24.69
C ILE A 24 19.43 -40.79 -23.81
N GLU A 25 19.31 -39.57 -23.31
CA GLU A 25 20.23 -39.02 -22.32
C GLU A 25 19.78 -39.44 -20.92
N GLU A 26 20.50 -40.36 -20.29
CA GLU A 26 20.25 -40.71 -18.89
C GLU A 26 20.62 -39.53 -17.98
N ARG A 27 19.65 -39.05 -17.21
CA ARG A 27 19.85 -38.00 -16.21
C ARG A 27 19.67 -38.54 -14.80
N GLU A 28 20.54 -38.10 -13.89
CA GLU A 28 20.38 -38.38 -12.46
C GLU A 28 19.11 -37.69 -11.93
N LEU A 29 18.25 -38.46 -11.23
CA LEU A 29 16.96 -37.97 -10.74
C LEU A 29 17.08 -36.68 -9.92
N HIS A 30 18.10 -36.59 -9.05
CA HIS A 30 18.25 -35.43 -8.17
C HIS A 30 18.62 -34.16 -8.94
N VAL A 31 19.36 -34.29 -10.05
CA VAL A 31 19.71 -33.18 -10.94
C VAL A 31 18.47 -32.71 -11.68
N GLU A 32 17.78 -33.64 -12.35
CA GLU A 32 16.56 -33.33 -13.11
C GLU A 32 15.47 -32.71 -12.23
N ALA A 33 15.20 -33.32 -11.06
CA ALA A 33 14.22 -32.79 -10.13
C ALA A 33 14.58 -31.38 -9.63
N SER A 34 15.87 -31.11 -9.36
CA SER A 34 16.32 -29.79 -8.90
C SER A 34 16.21 -28.73 -10.00
N GLU A 35 16.67 -29.03 -11.21
CA GLU A 35 16.63 -28.12 -12.35
C GLU A 35 15.18 -27.79 -12.75
N SER A 36 14.34 -28.81 -12.90
CA SER A 36 12.92 -28.64 -13.22
C SER A 36 12.17 -27.87 -12.13
N TYR A 37 12.44 -28.16 -10.84
CA TYR A 37 11.83 -27.43 -9.73
C TYR A 37 12.25 -25.96 -9.68
N ILE A 38 13.55 -25.65 -9.86
CA ILE A 38 14.05 -24.27 -9.86
C ILE A 38 13.49 -23.48 -11.05
N SER A 39 13.45 -24.08 -12.24
CA SER A 39 12.87 -23.47 -13.44
C SER A 39 11.39 -23.11 -13.24
N TYR A 40 10.61 -24.05 -12.71
CA TYR A 40 9.21 -23.81 -12.36
C TYR A 40 9.06 -22.73 -11.28
N ALA A 41 9.85 -22.80 -10.20
CA ALA A 41 9.80 -21.84 -9.11
C ALA A 41 10.09 -20.42 -9.59
N MET A 42 11.15 -20.23 -10.38
CA MET A 42 11.52 -18.94 -10.95
C MET A 42 10.42 -18.38 -11.88
N SER A 43 9.87 -19.23 -12.75
CA SER A 43 8.77 -18.85 -13.64
C SER A 43 7.54 -18.36 -12.86
N VAL A 44 7.17 -19.06 -11.78
CA VAL A 44 6.03 -18.66 -10.93
C VAL A 44 6.30 -17.38 -10.14
N ILE A 45 7.51 -17.22 -9.59
CA ILE A 45 7.89 -16.05 -8.78
C ILE A 45 7.91 -14.77 -9.63
N VAL A 46 8.64 -14.79 -10.75
CA VAL A 46 8.86 -13.60 -11.59
C VAL A 46 7.75 -13.40 -12.61
N GLY A 47 7.25 -14.49 -13.19
CA GLY A 47 6.31 -14.46 -14.32
C GLY A 47 4.84 -14.50 -13.95
N ARG A 48 4.47 -14.66 -12.66
CA ARG A 48 3.06 -14.88 -12.29
C ARG A 48 2.62 -14.23 -10.99
N ALA A 49 3.23 -14.60 -9.86
CA ALA A 49 2.58 -14.46 -8.56
C ALA A 49 2.84 -13.13 -7.85
N LEU A 50 4.01 -12.52 -8.05
CA LEU A 50 4.41 -11.29 -7.36
C LEU A 50 4.23 -10.05 -8.25
N PRO A 51 3.84 -8.90 -7.70
CA PRO A 51 3.80 -7.63 -8.42
C PRO A 51 5.20 -7.05 -8.59
N ASP A 52 5.37 -6.19 -9.60
CA ASP A 52 6.55 -5.33 -9.72
C ASP A 52 6.40 -4.09 -8.81
N VAL A 53 7.47 -3.67 -8.14
CA VAL A 53 7.43 -2.51 -7.23
C VAL A 53 7.09 -1.19 -7.94
N ARG A 54 7.38 -1.11 -9.24
CA ARG A 54 7.31 0.12 -10.04
C ARG A 54 5.88 0.50 -10.46
N ASP A 55 5.11 -0.46 -10.95
CA ASP A 55 3.71 -0.26 -11.38
C ASP A 55 2.69 -0.97 -10.48
N GLY A 56 3.14 -1.84 -9.58
CA GLY A 56 2.28 -2.62 -8.70
C GLY A 56 1.52 -3.75 -9.37
N LEU A 57 1.81 -4.06 -10.64
CA LEU A 57 1.04 -5.01 -11.43
C LEU A 57 1.76 -6.36 -11.55
N LYS A 58 0.93 -7.42 -11.60
CA LYS A 58 1.34 -8.74 -12.05
C LYS A 58 1.26 -8.81 -13.58
N PRO A 59 1.96 -9.76 -14.23
CA PRO A 59 1.96 -9.87 -15.69
C PRO A 59 0.56 -9.96 -16.31
N VAL A 60 -0.37 -10.71 -15.72
CA VAL A 60 -1.75 -10.82 -16.24
C VAL A 60 -2.50 -9.47 -16.21
N HIS A 61 -2.34 -8.68 -15.14
CA HIS A 61 -2.99 -7.37 -15.03
C HIS A 61 -2.41 -6.38 -16.03
N ARG A 62 -1.08 -6.36 -16.17
CA ARG A 62 -0.37 -5.50 -17.13
C ARG A 62 -0.79 -5.78 -18.56
N ARG A 63 -0.81 -7.06 -18.95
CA ARG A 63 -1.22 -7.51 -20.29
C ARG A 63 -2.68 -7.17 -20.58
N LEU A 64 -3.58 -7.29 -19.59
CA LEU A 64 -4.97 -6.88 -19.71
C LEU A 64 -5.09 -5.38 -20.01
N LEU A 65 -4.45 -4.52 -19.21
CA LEU A 65 -4.52 -3.08 -19.43
C LEU A 65 -3.88 -2.66 -20.76
N TYR A 66 -2.75 -3.27 -21.13
CA TYR A 66 -2.09 -3.01 -22.40
C TYR A 66 -2.92 -3.47 -23.60
N ALA A 67 -3.48 -4.68 -23.58
CA ALA A 67 -4.36 -5.15 -24.65
C ALA A 67 -5.62 -4.29 -24.79
N MET A 68 -6.19 -3.82 -23.68
CA MET A 68 -7.31 -2.88 -23.71
C MET A 68 -6.91 -1.50 -24.27
N HIS A 69 -5.69 -1.05 -24.01
CA HIS A 69 -5.12 0.16 -24.61
C HIS A 69 -4.92 0.01 -26.12
N ASP A 70 -4.32 -1.09 -26.57
CA ASP A 70 -4.09 -1.43 -27.99
C ASP A 70 -5.40 -1.54 -28.77
N LEU A 71 -6.43 -2.16 -28.17
CA LEU A 71 -7.79 -2.18 -28.72
C LEU A 71 -8.50 -0.81 -28.69
N GLY A 72 -7.90 0.20 -28.07
CA GLY A 72 -8.44 1.54 -27.92
C GLY A 72 -9.69 1.59 -27.06
N LEU A 73 -9.84 0.75 -26.04
CA LEU A 73 -11.00 0.68 -25.13
C LEU A 73 -10.96 1.74 -24.03
N THR A 74 -10.75 2.99 -24.44
CA THR A 74 -10.65 4.15 -23.56
C THR A 74 -11.94 4.43 -22.80
N ALA A 75 -11.84 5.16 -21.68
CA ALA A 75 -12.95 5.43 -20.78
C ALA A 75 -14.11 6.21 -21.40
N ASN A 76 -13.87 6.95 -22.49
CA ASN A 76 -14.89 7.69 -23.24
C ASN A 76 -15.60 6.85 -24.33
N LYS A 77 -15.12 5.64 -24.63
CA LYS A 77 -15.73 4.77 -25.65
C LYS A 77 -16.78 3.82 -25.04
N PRO A 78 -17.69 3.27 -25.87
CA PRO A 78 -18.67 2.28 -25.41
C PRO A 78 -18.00 1.02 -24.85
N TYR A 79 -18.69 0.37 -23.91
CA TYR A 79 -18.29 -0.94 -23.39
C TYR A 79 -18.18 -1.98 -24.52
N LYS A 80 -17.27 -2.95 -24.36
CA LYS A 80 -17.10 -4.09 -25.27
C LYS A 80 -17.14 -5.40 -24.50
N LYS A 81 -17.61 -6.46 -25.15
CA LYS A 81 -17.71 -7.81 -24.56
C LYS A 81 -16.38 -8.25 -23.95
N CYS A 82 -16.41 -8.72 -22.71
CA CYS A 82 -15.22 -9.21 -22.00
C CYS A 82 -14.55 -10.37 -22.77
N ALA A 83 -15.33 -11.24 -23.42
CA ALA A 83 -14.81 -12.32 -24.27
C ALA A 83 -13.85 -11.82 -25.37
N ARG A 84 -14.09 -10.63 -25.95
CA ARG A 84 -13.20 -10.04 -26.95
C ARG A 84 -11.86 -9.65 -26.35
N VAL A 85 -11.87 -9.02 -25.18
CA VAL A 85 -10.64 -8.61 -24.48
C VAL A 85 -9.84 -9.82 -24.02
N VAL A 86 -10.51 -10.83 -23.46
CA VAL A 86 -9.86 -12.09 -23.05
C VAL A 86 -9.22 -12.78 -24.25
N GLY A 87 -9.94 -12.90 -25.38
CA GLY A 87 -9.40 -13.48 -26.60
C GLY A 87 -8.16 -12.75 -27.12
N GLU A 88 -8.16 -11.42 -27.08
CA GLU A 88 -7.00 -10.60 -27.47
C GLU A 88 -5.78 -10.86 -26.59
N VAL A 89 -6.00 -10.88 -25.27
CA VAL A 89 -4.93 -11.13 -24.29
C VAL A 89 -4.33 -12.51 -24.47
N LEU A 90 -5.16 -13.54 -24.69
CA LEU A 90 -4.70 -14.90 -24.92
C LEU A 90 -3.92 -15.05 -26.23
N GLY A 91 -4.45 -14.46 -27.30
CA GLY A 91 -3.88 -14.59 -28.63
C GLY A 91 -2.51 -13.91 -28.78
N LYS A 92 -2.31 -12.78 -28.10
CA LYS A 92 -1.10 -11.95 -28.27
C LYS A 92 -0.12 -12.01 -27.10
N TYR A 93 -0.60 -12.08 -25.86
CA TYR A 93 0.23 -11.71 -24.69
C TYR A 93 0.32 -12.79 -23.61
N HIS A 94 -0.74 -13.57 -23.35
CA HIS A 94 -0.86 -14.41 -22.17
C HIS A 94 -1.21 -15.87 -22.51
N PRO A 95 -0.21 -16.77 -22.66
CA PRO A 95 -0.42 -18.15 -23.11
C PRO A 95 -0.89 -19.08 -21.97
N HIS A 96 -1.99 -18.71 -21.30
CA HIS A 96 -2.59 -19.48 -20.19
C HIS A 96 -4.11 -19.59 -20.35
N GLY A 97 -4.80 -20.20 -19.39
CA GLY A 97 -6.25 -20.40 -19.47
C GLY A 97 -7.05 -19.08 -19.51
N ASP A 98 -8.14 -19.09 -20.27
CA ASP A 98 -9.10 -17.98 -20.39
C ASP A 98 -9.73 -17.59 -19.05
N SER A 99 -10.03 -18.58 -18.21
CA SER A 99 -10.57 -18.39 -16.86
C SER A 99 -9.69 -17.49 -16.00
N ALA A 100 -8.37 -17.72 -15.99
CA ALA A 100 -7.43 -16.92 -15.19
C ALA A 100 -7.39 -15.45 -15.63
N VAL A 101 -7.46 -15.20 -16.94
CA VAL A 101 -7.51 -13.84 -17.50
C VAL A 101 -8.84 -13.17 -17.17
N TYR A 102 -9.95 -13.89 -17.32
CA TYR A 102 -11.27 -13.34 -17.01
C TYR A 102 -11.45 -13.05 -15.53
N ASP A 103 -10.98 -13.93 -14.63
CA ASP A 103 -11.03 -13.72 -13.19
C ASP A 103 -10.20 -12.49 -12.77
N ALA A 104 -9.02 -12.29 -13.40
CA ALA A 104 -8.20 -11.11 -13.19
C ALA A 104 -8.92 -9.83 -13.66
N LEU A 105 -9.57 -9.87 -14.82
CA LEU A 105 -10.38 -8.77 -15.35
C LEU A 105 -11.53 -8.42 -14.40
N VAL A 106 -12.26 -9.43 -13.94
CA VAL A 106 -13.39 -9.27 -13.02
C VAL A 106 -12.94 -8.61 -11.72
N ARG A 107 -11.84 -9.08 -11.11
CA ARG A 107 -11.30 -8.49 -9.88
C ARG A 107 -10.87 -7.03 -10.04
N MET A 108 -10.34 -6.65 -11.20
CA MET A 108 -9.97 -5.25 -11.51
C MET A 108 -11.18 -4.33 -11.71
N ALA A 109 -12.38 -4.88 -11.88
CA ALA A 109 -13.63 -4.13 -12.00
C ALA A 109 -14.45 -4.09 -10.70
N GLN A 110 -14.14 -4.93 -9.72
CA GLN A 110 -14.88 -5.03 -8.46
C GLN A 110 -14.40 -3.99 -7.43
N GLY A 111 -15.27 -3.02 -7.09
CA GLY A 111 -14.98 -1.97 -6.10
C GLY A 111 -14.87 -2.44 -4.64
N PHE A 112 -15.27 -3.68 -4.34
CA PHE A 112 -15.07 -4.33 -3.04
C PHE A 112 -13.78 -5.15 -2.97
N SER A 113 -13.21 -5.51 -4.12
CA SER A 113 -11.95 -6.27 -4.23
C SER A 113 -10.75 -5.33 -4.39
N MET A 114 -10.90 -4.27 -5.17
CA MET A 114 -9.86 -3.30 -5.51
C MET A 114 -10.26 -1.91 -5.02
N ARG A 115 -9.34 -1.22 -4.33
CA ARG A 115 -9.63 0.09 -3.70
C ARG A 115 -10.00 1.15 -4.73
N ASP A 116 -9.25 1.21 -5.81
CA ASP A 116 -9.50 2.06 -6.97
C ASP A 116 -9.50 1.18 -8.24
N PRO A 117 -10.69 0.72 -8.69
CA PRO A 117 -10.83 -0.16 -9.83
C PRO A 117 -10.15 0.38 -11.08
N LEU A 118 -9.52 -0.51 -11.84
CA LEU A 118 -8.81 -0.18 -13.08
C LEU A 118 -9.64 -0.46 -14.34
N ILE A 119 -10.69 -1.25 -14.20
CA ILE A 119 -11.60 -1.60 -15.30
C ILE A 119 -13.01 -1.17 -14.93
N ALA A 120 -13.72 -0.59 -15.88
CA ALA A 120 -15.14 -0.32 -15.75
C ALA A 120 -15.89 -1.52 -16.32
N GLY A 121 -16.61 -2.25 -15.46
CA GLY A 121 -17.47 -3.37 -15.85
C GLY A 121 -18.92 -2.94 -16.08
N HIS A 122 -19.60 -3.63 -16.99
CA HIS A 122 -21.04 -3.54 -17.21
C HIS A 122 -21.66 -4.95 -17.26
N GLY A 123 -22.70 -5.18 -16.45
CA GLY A 123 -23.28 -6.50 -16.18
C GLY A 123 -22.95 -7.00 -14.77
N ASN A 124 -23.20 -8.29 -14.51
CA ASN A 124 -22.92 -8.91 -13.22
C ASN A 124 -21.43 -9.30 -13.09
N PHE A 125 -20.68 -8.55 -12.27
CA PHE A 125 -19.26 -8.78 -11.96
C PHE A 125 -19.06 -9.44 -10.58
N GLY A 126 -20.09 -10.10 -10.05
CA GLY A 126 -20.08 -10.74 -8.73
C GLY A 126 -20.45 -9.77 -7.60
N SER A 127 -20.59 -10.30 -6.41
CA SER A 127 -21.01 -9.59 -5.20
C SER A 127 -20.06 -9.84 -4.03
N LEU A 128 -20.30 -9.15 -2.90
CA LEU A 128 -19.60 -9.39 -1.64
C LEU A 128 -19.99 -10.75 -1.00
N ASP A 129 -21.10 -11.34 -1.42
CA ASP A 129 -21.64 -12.59 -0.88
C ASP A 129 -21.07 -13.85 -1.56
N ASP A 130 -19.90 -13.72 -2.19
CA ASP A 130 -19.23 -14.76 -2.99
C ASP A 130 -20.03 -15.22 -4.22
N ASP A 131 -20.98 -14.41 -4.71
CA ASP A 131 -21.64 -14.69 -5.98
C ASP A 131 -20.64 -14.56 -7.13
N PRO A 132 -20.49 -15.58 -8.00
CA PRO A 132 -19.58 -15.50 -9.13
C PRO A 132 -20.05 -14.46 -10.15
N ALA A 133 -19.10 -13.89 -10.87
CA ALA A 133 -19.42 -13.05 -12.03
C ALA A 133 -20.16 -13.86 -13.10
N ALA A 134 -21.00 -13.19 -13.88
CA ALA A 134 -21.59 -13.81 -15.05
C ALA A 134 -20.50 -14.20 -16.05
N ALA A 135 -20.78 -15.18 -16.92
CA ALA A 135 -19.82 -15.60 -17.94
C ALA A 135 -19.42 -14.43 -18.87
N MET A 136 -18.18 -14.43 -19.35
CA MET A 136 -17.56 -13.36 -20.17
C MET A 136 -18.30 -12.99 -21.47
N ARG A 137 -19.28 -13.81 -21.88
CA ARG A 137 -20.18 -13.55 -23.02
C ARG A 137 -21.30 -12.55 -22.69
N TYR A 138 -21.65 -12.39 -21.41
CA TYR A 138 -22.70 -11.48 -20.96
C TYR A 138 -22.16 -10.15 -20.44
N THR A 139 -20.96 -10.15 -19.88
CA THR A 139 -20.31 -8.97 -19.32
C THR A 139 -19.58 -8.15 -20.39
N GLU A 140 -19.50 -6.85 -20.14
CA GLU A 140 -18.78 -5.90 -20.97
C GLU A 140 -17.84 -5.06 -20.12
N CYS A 141 -16.76 -4.55 -20.73
CA CYS A 141 -15.75 -3.77 -20.03
C CYS A 141 -15.14 -2.67 -20.92
N ARG A 142 -14.52 -1.70 -20.26
CA ARG A 142 -13.61 -0.68 -20.84
C ARG A 142 -12.63 -0.21 -19.75
N LEU A 143 -11.60 0.54 -20.13
CA LEU A 143 -10.67 1.12 -19.16
C LEU A 143 -11.36 2.17 -18.28
N GLN A 144 -10.97 2.24 -17.01
CA GLN A 144 -11.27 3.40 -16.17
C GLN A 144 -10.39 4.59 -16.57
N GLN A 145 -10.88 5.81 -16.35
CA GLN A 145 -10.10 7.02 -16.63
C GLN A 145 -8.81 7.05 -15.78
N LEU A 146 -8.86 6.55 -14.54
CA LEU A 146 -7.70 6.38 -13.68
C LEU A 146 -6.61 5.53 -14.35
N SER A 147 -6.96 4.40 -14.96
CA SER A 147 -5.98 3.52 -15.63
C SER A 147 -5.26 4.21 -16.78
N MET A 148 -5.97 5.07 -17.51
CA MET A 148 -5.35 5.87 -18.57
C MET A 148 -4.39 6.88 -17.97
N ASP A 149 -4.90 7.78 -17.13
CA ASP A 149 -4.14 8.91 -16.60
C ASP A 149 -2.97 8.49 -15.72
N ALA A 150 -3.14 7.43 -14.92
CA ALA A 150 -2.14 6.96 -13.98
C ALA A 150 -1.18 5.95 -14.61
N LEU A 151 -1.66 4.96 -15.37
CA LEU A 151 -0.83 3.82 -15.77
C LEU A 151 -0.39 3.84 -17.23
N LEU A 152 -1.20 4.33 -18.17
CA LEU A 152 -0.98 4.14 -19.60
C LEU A 152 -0.50 5.41 -20.33
N ASP A 153 -0.72 6.59 -19.76
CA ASP A 153 -0.18 7.83 -20.31
C ASP A 153 1.33 7.76 -20.51
N ASP A 154 1.81 8.37 -21.59
CA ASP A 154 3.20 8.42 -22.04
C ASP A 154 3.81 7.08 -22.52
N LEU A 155 3.02 6.01 -22.64
CA LEU A 155 3.52 4.70 -23.07
C LEU A 155 4.17 4.75 -24.48
N ASP A 156 3.60 5.54 -25.39
CA ASP A 156 4.10 5.71 -26.77
C ASP A 156 5.34 6.62 -26.88
N LEU A 157 5.84 7.15 -25.77
CA LEU A 157 6.96 8.12 -25.72
C LEU A 157 8.28 7.48 -25.29
N ASP A 158 8.48 6.19 -25.58
CA ASP A 158 9.67 5.41 -25.24
C ASP A 158 10.03 5.51 -23.74
N THR A 159 9.02 5.42 -22.88
CA THR A 159 9.15 5.62 -21.44
C THR A 159 9.52 4.37 -20.66
N VAL A 160 9.28 3.19 -21.24
CA VAL A 160 9.49 1.88 -20.61
C VAL A 160 10.04 0.89 -21.64
N ASP A 161 10.70 -0.16 -21.16
CA ASP A 161 11.23 -1.19 -22.04
C ASP A 161 10.12 -2.14 -22.49
N PHE A 162 10.16 -2.47 -23.78
CA PHE A 162 9.35 -3.50 -24.40
C PHE A 162 10.15 -4.78 -24.55
N ARG A 163 9.45 -5.92 -24.58
CA ARG A 163 10.04 -7.21 -24.87
C ARG A 163 9.17 -7.98 -25.87
N PRO A 164 9.75 -8.92 -26.64
CA PRO A 164 8.96 -9.80 -27.50
C PRO A 164 7.93 -10.61 -26.70
N THR A 165 6.78 -10.88 -27.32
CA THR A 165 5.76 -11.81 -26.83
C THR A 165 6.26 -13.25 -26.84
N PHE A 166 5.47 -14.19 -26.29
CA PHE A 166 5.86 -15.60 -26.18
C PHE A 166 6.11 -16.29 -27.53
N ASP A 167 5.53 -15.77 -28.60
CA ASP A 167 5.68 -16.21 -29.99
C ASP A 167 6.57 -15.26 -30.84
N ALA A 168 7.13 -14.21 -30.21
CA ALA A 168 7.92 -13.16 -30.83
C ALA A 168 7.25 -12.44 -32.02
N SER A 169 5.91 -12.50 -32.15
CA SER A 169 5.17 -11.82 -33.23
C SER A 169 4.90 -10.34 -32.93
N GLN A 170 4.89 -9.96 -31.65
CA GLN A 170 4.61 -8.61 -31.17
C GLN A 170 5.52 -8.26 -29.99
N GLU A 171 5.39 -7.04 -29.50
CA GLU A 171 6.06 -6.56 -28.30
C GLU A 171 5.06 -6.23 -27.19
N GLU A 172 5.46 -6.46 -25.94
CA GLU A 172 4.71 -6.09 -24.73
C GLU A 172 5.58 -5.28 -23.76
N PRO A 173 5.00 -4.31 -23.03
CA PRO A 173 5.74 -3.53 -22.05
C PRO A 173 6.10 -4.40 -20.83
N THR A 174 7.35 -4.27 -20.36
CA THR A 174 7.83 -4.96 -19.15
C THR A 174 7.20 -4.41 -17.88
N VAL A 175 6.90 -3.11 -17.86
CA VAL A 175 6.31 -2.32 -16.78
C VAL A 175 5.47 -1.20 -17.40
N LEU A 176 4.46 -0.68 -16.68
CA LEU A 176 3.72 0.50 -17.13
C LEU A 176 4.32 1.81 -16.55
N PRO A 177 4.28 2.95 -17.28
CA PRO A 177 4.87 4.23 -16.88
C PRO A 177 4.49 4.76 -15.48
N SER A 178 3.31 4.39 -14.98
CA SER A 178 2.75 4.67 -13.64
C SER A 178 3.11 6.04 -13.04
N LYS A 179 2.20 7.02 -13.07
CA LYS A 179 2.37 8.35 -12.48
C LYS A 179 2.19 8.40 -10.95
N ILE A 180 1.57 7.37 -10.35
CA ILE A 180 1.39 7.25 -8.90
C ILE A 180 1.76 5.85 -8.38
N PRO A 181 2.04 5.68 -7.07
CA PRO A 181 2.44 4.39 -6.47
C PRO A 181 1.29 3.37 -6.37
N MET A 182 0.86 2.83 -7.51
CA MET A 182 -0.32 1.95 -7.59
C MET A 182 -0.22 0.67 -6.76
N LEU A 183 1.00 0.18 -6.47
CA LEU A 183 1.22 -0.96 -5.58
C LEU A 183 0.65 -0.72 -4.18
N LEU A 184 0.84 0.49 -3.63
CA LEU A 184 0.34 0.85 -2.31
C LEU A 184 -1.15 1.19 -2.36
N VAL A 185 -1.60 1.89 -3.41
CA VAL A 185 -3.00 2.29 -3.59
C VAL A 185 -3.92 1.06 -3.63
N ASN A 186 -3.65 0.13 -4.53
CA ASN A 186 -4.51 -1.05 -4.72
C ASN A 186 -4.07 -2.28 -3.93
N GLY A 187 -2.84 -2.29 -3.40
CA GLY A 187 -2.29 -3.46 -2.75
C GLY A 187 -2.02 -4.62 -3.72
N SER A 188 -1.63 -5.76 -3.16
CA SER A 188 -1.46 -6.99 -3.92
C SER A 188 -1.50 -8.20 -3.00
N SER A 189 -2.04 -9.30 -3.48
CA SER A 189 -1.99 -10.60 -2.80
C SER A 189 -1.57 -11.68 -3.77
N GLY A 190 -0.60 -12.51 -3.41
CA GLY A 190 -0.11 -13.58 -4.27
C GLY A 190 0.65 -14.66 -3.51
N ILE A 191 0.52 -15.90 -3.98
CA ILE A 191 1.23 -17.05 -3.46
C ILE A 191 2.11 -17.57 -4.61
N ALA A 192 3.42 -17.58 -4.39
CA ALA A 192 4.40 -18.13 -5.32
C ALA A 192 4.98 -19.44 -4.75
N VAL A 193 6.13 -19.88 -5.25
CA VAL A 193 6.85 -21.04 -4.70
C VAL A 193 7.77 -20.57 -3.58
N GLY A 194 7.53 -21.03 -2.35
CA GLY A 194 8.34 -20.69 -1.17
C GLY A 194 8.20 -19.25 -0.66
N ILE A 195 7.44 -18.40 -1.34
CA ILE A 195 7.22 -17.00 -0.97
C ILE A 195 5.78 -16.57 -1.25
N ALA A 196 5.26 -15.65 -0.45
CA ALA A 196 3.96 -15.02 -0.63
C ALA A 196 4.08 -13.51 -0.49
N THR A 197 3.08 -12.79 -0.98
CA THR A 197 2.93 -11.35 -0.80
C THR A 197 1.50 -11.02 -0.38
N ARG A 198 1.37 -10.08 0.54
CA ARG A 198 0.11 -9.51 1.02
C ARG A 198 0.34 -8.06 1.44
N ILE A 199 0.12 -7.16 0.48
CA ILE A 199 0.23 -5.71 0.62
C ILE A 199 -1.20 -5.16 0.70
N PRO A 200 -1.59 -4.49 1.79
CA PRO A 200 -2.93 -3.94 1.90
C PRO A 200 -3.08 -2.67 1.03
N PRO A 201 -4.30 -2.33 0.59
CA PRO A 201 -4.58 -1.10 -0.13
C PRO A 201 -4.50 0.13 0.79
N HIS A 202 -4.24 1.30 0.20
CA HIS A 202 -4.11 2.58 0.90
C HIS A 202 -4.87 3.67 0.16
N ASN A 203 -5.14 4.78 0.84
CA ASN A 203 -5.80 5.90 0.22
C ASN A 203 -4.86 6.59 -0.78
N MET A 204 -5.32 6.83 -2.00
CA MET A 204 -4.52 7.46 -3.06
C MET A 204 -3.97 8.84 -2.65
N ARG A 205 -4.77 9.67 -1.98
CA ARG A 205 -4.34 11.03 -1.59
C ARG A 205 -3.23 10.95 -0.55
N GLU A 206 -3.41 10.10 0.47
CA GLU A 206 -2.39 9.86 1.50
C GLU A 206 -1.09 9.30 0.92
N VAL A 207 -1.17 8.35 -0.02
CA VAL A 207 0.01 7.80 -0.69
C VAL A 207 0.76 8.87 -1.49
N VAL A 208 0.03 9.74 -2.20
CA VAL A 208 0.63 10.86 -2.93
C VAL A 208 1.22 11.90 -1.97
N ASP A 209 0.55 12.20 -0.85
CA ASP A 209 1.08 13.10 0.17
C ASP A 209 2.38 12.55 0.79
N GLY A 210 2.44 11.25 1.05
CA GLY A 210 3.67 10.57 1.52
C GLY A 210 4.79 10.57 0.48
N LEU A 211 4.46 10.36 -0.80
CA LEU A 211 5.43 10.50 -1.90
C LEU A 211 5.98 11.92 -1.99
N VAL A 212 5.12 12.92 -1.91
CA VAL A 212 5.50 14.35 -1.96
C VAL A 212 6.36 14.71 -0.75
N ALA A 213 6.03 14.21 0.44
CA ALA A 213 6.85 14.39 1.62
C ALA A 213 8.28 13.84 1.42
N LEU A 214 8.42 12.65 0.81
CA LEU A 214 9.74 12.08 0.48
C LEU A 214 10.50 12.86 -0.59
N ILE A 215 9.81 13.51 -1.53
CA ILE A 215 10.44 14.38 -2.53
C ILE A 215 11.09 15.58 -1.84
N HIS A 216 10.41 16.17 -0.84
CA HIS A 216 10.92 17.33 -0.10
C HIS A 216 11.95 16.94 0.97
N ASP A 217 11.82 15.76 1.58
CA ASP A 217 12.76 15.21 2.55
C ASP A 217 12.99 13.69 2.32
N PRO A 218 14.06 13.32 1.60
CA PRO A 218 14.40 11.91 1.36
C PRO A 218 14.85 11.14 2.61
N THR A 219 15.08 11.83 3.73
CA THR A 219 15.58 11.22 4.98
C THR A 219 14.46 10.70 5.89
N LEU A 220 13.19 10.98 5.55
CA LEU A 220 12.04 10.52 6.31
C LEU A 220 12.06 9.00 6.51
N THR A 221 11.83 8.56 7.75
CA THR A 221 11.69 7.14 8.11
C THR A 221 10.26 6.62 7.85
N SER A 222 10.06 5.30 7.80
CA SER A 222 8.71 4.75 7.64
C SER A 222 7.78 5.14 8.80
N ALA A 223 8.31 5.27 10.02
CA ALA A 223 7.58 5.83 11.16
C ALA A 223 7.14 7.30 10.96
N GLN A 224 7.99 8.15 10.38
CA GLN A 224 7.63 9.55 10.10
C GLN A 224 6.62 9.66 8.94
N LEU A 225 6.71 8.77 7.95
CA LEU A 225 5.78 8.71 6.82
C LEU A 225 4.35 8.35 7.23
N GLN A 226 4.15 7.69 8.37
CA GLN A 226 2.82 7.40 8.91
C GLN A 226 2.04 8.67 9.29
N ARG A 227 2.68 9.84 9.37
CA ARG A 227 1.95 11.11 9.48
C ARG A 227 1.14 11.43 8.21
N TYR A 228 1.60 10.95 7.06
CA TYR A 228 0.98 11.16 5.76
C TYR A 228 0.18 9.95 5.29
N ILE A 229 0.64 8.74 5.63
CA ILE A 229 -0.03 7.45 5.33
C ILE A 229 -0.31 6.73 6.66
N PRO A 230 -1.39 7.08 7.38
CA PRO A 230 -1.58 6.63 8.75
C PRO A 230 -1.81 5.13 8.89
N ALA A 231 -2.58 4.55 7.98
CA ALA A 231 -2.96 3.14 8.01
C ALA A 231 -3.57 2.73 6.65
N PRO A 232 -3.70 1.43 6.37
CA PRO A 232 -4.36 0.94 5.17
C PRO A 232 -5.80 1.44 5.04
N ASP A 233 -6.27 1.64 3.80
CA ASP A 233 -7.63 2.08 3.47
C ASP A 233 -8.31 1.01 2.62
N PHE A 234 -9.17 0.21 3.24
CA PHE A 234 -9.76 -0.95 2.59
C PHE A 234 -10.99 -0.56 1.77
N PRO A 235 -11.23 -1.20 0.60
CA PRO A 235 -12.39 -0.92 -0.23
C PRO A 235 -13.72 -1.12 0.49
N THR A 236 -13.77 -2.05 1.45
CA THR A 236 -14.96 -2.40 2.23
C THR A 236 -15.17 -1.52 3.47
N GLY A 237 -14.29 -0.54 3.74
CA GLY A 237 -14.39 0.33 4.91
C GLY A 237 -13.89 -0.34 6.19
N GLY A 238 -14.67 -0.26 7.27
CA GLY A 238 -14.30 -0.78 8.59
C GLY A 238 -13.36 0.11 9.38
N THR A 239 -13.13 -0.28 10.62
CA THR A 239 -12.15 0.32 11.51
C THR A 239 -10.83 -0.43 11.40
N VAL A 240 -9.75 0.31 11.19
CA VAL A 240 -8.38 -0.18 11.27
C VAL A 240 -7.78 0.26 12.58
N VAL A 241 -7.37 -0.72 13.39
CA VAL A 241 -6.70 -0.47 14.66
C VAL A 241 -5.21 -0.39 14.40
N ALA A 242 -4.69 0.84 14.37
CA ALA A 242 -3.29 1.15 14.17
C ALA A 242 -2.57 1.15 15.53
N GLY A 243 -1.74 0.13 15.75
CA GLY A 243 -0.89 0.00 16.93
C GLY A 243 0.58 -0.21 16.54
N ALA A 244 1.42 -0.57 17.51
CA ALA A 244 2.85 -0.80 17.28
C ALA A 244 3.13 -1.85 16.18
N ALA A 245 2.28 -2.87 16.07
CA ALA A 245 2.41 -3.91 15.04
C ALA A 245 2.23 -3.38 13.61
N ALA A 246 1.38 -2.36 13.41
CA ALA A 246 1.19 -1.73 12.10
C ALA A 246 2.41 -0.86 11.74
N THR A 247 2.96 -0.14 12.71
CA THR A 247 4.18 0.65 12.55
C THR A 247 5.38 -0.24 12.22
N GLU A 248 5.56 -1.34 12.95
CA GLU A 248 6.59 -2.34 12.67
C GLU A 248 6.42 -2.97 11.29
N ALA A 249 5.17 -3.26 10.89
CA ALA A 249 4.88 -3.78 9.56
C ALA A 249 5.32 -2.81 8.45
N TYR A 250 5.11 -1.50 8.62
CA TYR A 250 5.61 -0.49 7.67
C TYR A 250 7.13 -0.32 7.69
N GLU A 251 7.79 -0.56 8.81
CA GLU A 251 9.26 -0.49 8.90
C GLU A 251 9.92 -1.72 8.24
N LEU A 252 9.46 -2.92 8.59
CA LEU A 252 10.11 -4.19 8.22
C LEU A 252 9.53 -4.86 6.96
N GLY A 253 8.34 -4.42 6.52
CA GLY A 253 7.60 -5.10 5.47
C GLY A 253 6.82 -6.33 5.94
N ARG A 254 6.83 -6.67 7.24
CA ARG A 254 6.18 -7.86 7.79
C ARG A 254 5.51 -7.54 9.11
N GLY A 255 4.29 -8.03 9.30
CA GLY A 255 3.54 -7.85 10.53
C GLY A 255 2.06 -8.04 10.28
N HIS A 256 1.23 -7.28 10.98
CA HIS A 256 -0.21 -7.33 10.77
C HIS A 256 -0.87 -6.02 11.19
N VAL A 257 -2.09 -5.82 10.69
CA VAL A 257 -2.98 -4.77 11.17
C VAL A 257 -4.33 -5.39 11.53
N THR A 258 -4.95 -4.91 12.60
CA THR A 258 -6.27 -5.39 12.99
C THR A 258 -7.34 -4.61 12.26
N MET A 259 -8.26 -5.34 11.63
CA MET A 259 -9.46 -4.82 10.98
C MET A 259 -10.69 -5.22 11.79
N ARG A 260 -11.62 -4.29 11.97
CA ARG A 260 -12.84 -4.47 12.73
C ARG A 260 -14.02 -3.89 11.97
N ALA A 261 -15.14 -4.61 11.93
CA ALA A 261 -16.39 -4.12 11.36
C ALA A 261 -16.96 -2.98 12.21
N THR A 262 -17.50 -1.94 11.57
CA THR A 262 -18.22 -0.89 12.27
C THR A 262 -19.59 -1.40 12.72
N ALA A 263 -19.93 -1.15 13.98
CA ALA A 263 -21.21 -1.51 14.56
C ALA A 263 -21.76 -0.35 15.38
N ARG A 264 -23.07 -0.13 15.28
CA ARG A 264 -23.80 0.86 16.09
C ARG A 264 -24.97 0.21 16.80
N THR A 265 -25.35 0.75 17.95
CA THR A 265 -26.53 0.29 18.68
C THR A 265 -27.75 1.14 18.32
N GLU A 266 -28.81 0.49 17.83
CA GLU A 266 -30.11 1.10 17.57
C GLU A 266 -31.16 0.55 18.57
N ARG A 267 -32.25 1.30 18.78
CA ARG A 267 -33.37 0.83 19.61
C ARG A 267 -34.27 -0.09 18.80
N GLY A 268 -34.47 -1.32 19.29
CA GLY A 268 -35.40 -2.28 18.72
C GLY A 268 -36.81 -2.16 19.29
N THR A 269 -37.70 -3.01 18.80
CA THR A 269 -39.07 -3.15 19.31
C THR A 269 -39.08 -3.86 20.66
N ALA A 270 -40.13 -3.62 21.47
CA ALA A 270 -40.34 -4.29 22.77
C ALA A 270 -39.18 -4.14 23.79
N GLY A 271 -38.41 -3.04 23.72
CA GLY A 271 -37.31 -2.75 24.65
C GLY A 271 -36.04 -3.57 24.40
N ARG A 272 -35.91 -4.20 23.23
CA ARG A 272 -34.68 -4.87 22.78
C ARG A 272 -33.73 -3.87 22.13
N SER A 273 -32.45 -4.22 22.07
CA SER A 273 -31.41 -3.43 21.38
C SER A 273 -31.02 -4.14 20.08
N LEU A 274 -30.70 -3.37 19.06
CA LEU A 274 -30.22 -3.87 17.78
C LEU A 274 -28.75 -3.48 17.62
N LEU A 275 -27.89 -4.45 17.34
CA LEU A 275 -26.53 -4.19 16.86
C LEU A 275 -26.58 -4.18 15.34
N VAL A 276 -26.32 -3.02 14.74
CA VAL A 276 -26.31 -2.85 13.29
C VAL A 276 -24.87 -2.74 12.82
N ILE A 277 -24.45 -3.74 12.06
CA ILE A 277 -23.15 -3.82 11.41
C ILE A 277 -23.27 -3.14 10.04
N GLY A 278 -22.45 -2.12 9.81
CA GLY A 278 -22.51 -1.28 8.60
C GLY A 278 -21.48 -1.62 7.52
N ASP A 279 -20.47 -2.40 7.86
CA ASP A 279 -19.45 -2.89 6.94
C ASP A 279 -18.88 -4.25 7.38
N VAL A 280 -18.04 -4.84 6.55
CA VAL A 280 -17.34 -6.09 6.87
C VAL A 280 -15.85 -5.99 6.54
N PRO A 281 -14.98 -6.73 7.26
CA PRO A 281 -13.56 -6.72 6.97
C PRO A 281 -13.24 -7.19 5.55
N TYR A 282 -12.11 -6.72 5.02
CA TYR A 282 -11.69 -6.99 3.64
C TYR A 282 -11.47 -8.48 3.40
N GLN A 283 -11.89 -8.97 2.23
CA GLN A 283 -11.85 -10.39 1.84
C GLN A 283 -12.66 -11.31 2.78
N THR A 284 -13.79 -10.82 3.28
CA THR A 284 -14.78 -11.63 4.00
C THR A 284 -16.14 -11.59 3.31
N SER A 285 -16.89 -12.68 3.43
CA SER A 285 -18.26 -12.79 2.92
C SER A 285 -19.24 -12.51 4.03
N LYS A 286 -20.19 -11.62 3.75
CA LYS A 286 -21.26 -11.25 4.70
C LYS A 286 -22.14 -12.46 4.99
N ALA A 287 -22.53 -13.23 3.97
CA ALA A 287 -23.27 -14.49 4.14
C ALA A 287 -22.55 -15.46 5.11
N GLN A 288 -21.23 -15.66 4.94
CA GLN A 288 -20.45 -16.52 5.84
C GLN A 288 -20.42 -16.00 7.28
N ILE A 289 -20.34 -14.68 7.47
CA ILE A 289 -20.39 -14.08 8.82
C ILE A 289 -21.75 -14.34 9.47
N VAL A 290 -22.85 -14.12 8.74
CA VAL A 290 -24.22 -14.36 9.25
C VAL A 290 -24.43 -15.81 9.62
N THR A 291 -24.04 -16.75 8.74
CA THR A 291 -24.09 -18.19 9.04
C THR A 291 -23.27 -18.53 10.27
N LYS A 292 -22.06 -17.96 10.40
CA LYS A 292 -21.20 -18.24 11.53
C LYS A 292 -21.77 -17.73 12.85
N ILE A 293 -22.42 -16.56 12.84
CA ILE A 293 -23.12 -16.03 14.01
C ILE A 293 -24.23 -16.99 14.42
N ALA A 294 -25.05 -17.46 13.48
CA ALA A 294 -26.13 -18.41 13.77
C ALA A 294 -25.62 -19.71 14.43
N GLU A 295 -24.54 -20.30 13.89
CA GLU A 295 -23.89 -21.50 14.47
C GLU A 295 -23.39 -21.26 15.90
N LEU A 296 -22.79 -20.10 16.17
CA LEU A 296 -22.24 -19.76 17.49
C LEU A 296 -23.34 -19.50 18.53
N VAL A 297 -24.50 -19.03 18.08
CA VAL A 297 -25.69 -18.86 18.93
C VAL A 297 -26.35 -20.20 19.23
N GLU A 298 -26.46 -21.09 18.25
CA GLU A 298 -27.03 -22.44 18.42
C GLU A 298 -26.17 -23.32 19.33
N SER A 299 -24.83 -23.26 19.17
CA SER A 299 -23.87 -23.95 20.03
C SER A 299 -23.73 -23.35 21.43
N LYS A 300 -24.43 -22.24 21.73
CA LYS A 300 -24.33 -21.47 22.99
C LYS A 300 -22.93 -20.94 23.29
N THR A 301 -22.09 -20.78 22.28
CA THR A 301 -20.79 -20.11 22.42
C THR A 301 -20.98 -18.61 22.62
N ILE A 302 -21.94 -18.02 21.89
CA ILE A 302 -22.37 -16.62 22.07
C ILE A 302 -23.77 -16.61 22.66
N GLU A 303 -23.89 -16.01 23.85
CA GLU A 303 -25.19 -15.76 24.48
C GLU A 303 -25.69 -14.34 24.19
N GLY A 304 -26.97 -14.10 24.44
CA GLY A 304 -27.55 -12.76 24.31
C GLY A 304 -28.00 -12.34 22.91
N VAL A 305 -27.82 -13.16 21.88
CA VAL A 305 -28.40 -12.94 20.55
C VAL A 305 -29.77 -13.65 20.45
N SER A 306 -30.79 -12.93 19.99
CA SER A 306 -32.12 -13.50 19.72
C SER A 306 -32.33 -13.84 18.25
N ASP A 307 -31.84 -13.00 17.35
CA ASP A 307 -32.02 -13.15 15.91
C ASP A 307 -30.89 -12.46 15.14
N VAL A 308 -30.61 -12.91 13.93
CA VAL A 308 -29.66 -12.29 12.99
C VAL A 308 -30.29 -12.20 11.61
N ARG A 309 -30.33 -10.99 11.05
CA ARG A 309 -30.96 -10.70 9.76
C ARG A 309 -30.04 -9.90 8.87
N ASP A 310 -30.05 -10.22 7.59
CA ASP A 310 -29.41 -9.41 6.55
C ASP A 310 -30.46 -8.51 5.91
N GLU A 311 -30.36 -7.22 6.20
CA GLU A 311 -31.20 -6.15 5.66
C GLU A 311 -30.42 -5.30 4.63
N SER A 312 -29.35 -5.86 4.06
CA SER A 312 -28.53 -5.15 3.06
C SER A 312 -29.31 -4.96 1.76
N ASP A 313 -29.18 -3.78 1.17
CA ASP A 313 -29.83 -3.41 -0.09
C ASP A 313 -28.81 -2.79 -1.06
N ARG A 314 -29.29 -2.05 -2.06
CA ARG A 314 -28.42 -1.35 -3.03
C ARG A 314 -27.74 -0.13 -2.42
N ASP A 315 -28.27 0.42 -1.33
CA ASP A 315 -27.84 1.67 -0.72
C ASP A 315 -26.81 1.43 0.40
N GLY A 316 -26.72 0.20 0.93
CA GLY A 316 -25.62 -0.16 1.82
C GLY A 316 -25.73 -1.54 2.47
N LEU A 317 -24.65 -1.92 3.14
CA LEU A 317 -24.59 -3.13 3.96
C LEU A 317 -25.28 -2.86 5.31
N ARG A 318 -26.20 -3.74 5.69
CA ARG A 318 -26.91 -3.65 6.97
C ARG A 318 -27.19 -5.06 7.51
N VAL A 319 -26.28 -5.56 8.35
CA VAL A 319 -26.52 -6.80 9.10
C VAL A 319 -27.00 -6.45 10.50
N VAL A 320 -28.18 -6.94 10.86
CA VAL A 320 -28.84 -6.65 12.14
C VAL A 320 -28.77 -7.86 13.05
N VAL A 321 -28.15 -7.69 14.22
CA VAL A 321 -28.14 -8.67 15.29
C VAL A 321 -29.02 -8.16 16.43
N GLU A 322 -30.12 -8.87 16.70
CA GLU A 322 -31.05 -8.51 17.76
C GLU A 322 -30.58 -9.07 19.11
N VAL A 323 -30.48 -8.20 20.11
CA VAL A 323 -29.97 -8.55 21.45
C VAL A 323 -31.13 -8.86 22.39
N LYS A 324 -31.04 -10.00 23.09
CA LYS A 324 -31.99 -10.44 24.12
C LYS A 324 -32.08 -9.44 25.27
N LYS A 325 -33.28 -9.31 25.84
CA LYS A 325 -33.52 -8.47 27.02
C LYS A 325 -32.64 -8.92 28.19
N GLY A 326 -31.97 -7.98 28.85
CA GLY A 326 -31.07 -8.24 29.98
C GLY A 326 -29.59 -8.39 29.61
N PHE A 327 -29.25 -8.47 28.32
CA PHE A 327 -27.87 -8.47 27.86
C PHE A 327 -27.41 -7.07 27.47
N MET A 328 -26.15 -6.74 27.77
CA MET A 328 -25.52 -5.49 27.36
C MET A 328 -25.06 -5.60 25.88
N PRO A 329 -25.52 -4.71 24.98
CA PRO A 329 -25.13 -4.76 23.56
C PRO A 329 -23.62 -4.74 23.34
N ALA A 330 -22.88 -3.95 24.14
CA ALA A 330 -21.42 -3.87 24.06
C ALA A 330 -20.73 -5.22 24.36
N ALA A 331 -21.24 -5.99 25.32
CA ALA A 331 -20.68 -7.30 25.67
C ALA A 331 -20.93 -8.33 24.56
N VAL A 332 -22.14 -8.33 23.98
CA VAL A 332 -22.48 -9.19 22.83
C VAL A 332 -21.61 -8.82 21.62
N LEU A 333 -21.42 -7.53 21.34
CA LEU A 333 -20.55 -7.06 20.27
C LEU A 333 -19.08 -7.52 20.47
N GLN A 334 -18.56 -7.45 21.70
CA GLN A 334 -17.22 -7.94 22.00
C GLN A 334 -17.09 -9.46 21.79
N ALA A 335 -18.11 -10.24 22.18
CA ALA A 335 -18.16 -11.67 21.91
C ALA A 335 -18.18 -11.96 20.40
N LEU A 336 -18.97 -11.19 19.63
CA LEU A 336 -19.00 -11.28 18.17
C LEU A 336 -17.61 -11.00 17.57
N TYR A 337 -16.90 -9.95 18.00
CA TYR A 337 -15.54 -9.67 17.53
C TYR A 337 -14.54 -10.78 17.89
N THR A 338 -14.71 -11.43 19.04
CA THR A 338 -13.79 -12.47 19.51
C THR A 338 -13.96 -13.79 18.74
N HIS A 339 -15.20 -14.16 18.41
CA HIS A 339 -15.52 -15.48 17.87
C HIS A 339 -15.89 -15.49 16.39
N THR A 340 -16.02 -14.32 15.73
CA THR A 340 -16.37 -14.22 14.31
C THR A 340 -15.33 -13.41 13.54
N ARG A 341 -15.42 -13.42 12.21
CA ARG A 341 -14.60 -12.57 11.33
C ARG A 341 -15.07 -11.12 11.26
N LEU A 342 -15.94 -10.67 12.17
CA LEU A 342 -16.22 -9.23 12.34
C LEU A 342 -14.99 -8.47 12.86
N GLN A 343 -14.04 -9.15 13.50
CA GLN A 343 -12.70 -8.62 13.74
C GLN A 343 -11.68 -9.65 13.28
N MET A 344 -10.65 -9.21 12.55
CA MET A 344 -9.59 -10.10 12.08
C MET A 344 -8.27 -9.36 11.92
N ARG A 345 -7.17 -10.11 12.01
CA ARG A 345 -5.84 -9.61 11.69
C ARG A 345 -5.59 -9.78 10.19
N PHE A 346 -5.30 -8.68 9.50
CA PHE A 346 -4.80 -8.71 8.13
C PHE A 346 -3.28 -8.87 8.17
N PRO A 347 -2.72 -10.01 7.71
CA PRO A 347 -1.28 -10.19 7.73
C PRO A 347 -0.64 -9.33 6.63
N MET A 348 0.33 -8.52 7.00
CA MET A 348 1.11 -7.71 6.09
C MET A 348 2.41 -8.46 5.78
N ASN A 349 2.61 -8.80 4.52
CA ASN A 349 3.84 -9.40 4.02
C ASN A 349 4.19 -8.73 2.69
N MET A 350 4.90 -7.62 2.79
CA MET A 350 5.10 -6.65 1.74
C MET A 350 6.27 -7.04 0.84
N VAL A 351 6.01 -8.01 -0.04
CA VAL A 351 6.99 -8.54 -0.98
C VAL A 351 6.64 -8.11 -2.41
N ALA A 352 7.63 -7.56 -3.12
CA ALA A 352 7.50 -7.20 -4.54
C ALA A 352 8.80 -7.53 -5.31
N LEU A 353 8.72 -7.53 -6.64
CA LEU A 353 9.88 -7.69 -7.50
C LEU A 353 10.62 -6.35 -7.62
N VAL A 354 11.92 -6.36 -7.31
CA VAL A 354 12.85 -5.25 -7.52
C VAL A 354 13.95 -5.76 -8.44
N GLY A 355 14.04 -5.23 -9.67
CA GLY A 355 15.00 -5.73 -10.66
C GLY A 355 14.83 -7.23 -10.99
N GLY A 356 13.60 -7.73 -10.94
CA GLY A 356 13.28 -9.15 -11.17
C GLY A 356 13.53 -10.07 -9.97
N GLN A 357 13.98 -9.56 -8.83
CA GLN A 357 14.21 -10.35 -7.61
C GLN A 357 13.16 -10.05 -6.54
N PRO A 358 12.61 -11.07 -5.86
CA PRO A 358 11.67 -10.86 -4.77
C PRO A 358 12.37 -10.24 -3.56
N ARG A 359 11.85 -9.12 -3.04
CA ARG A 359 12.36 -8.46 -1.83
C ARG A 359 11.22 -8.11 -0.88
N SER A 360 11.50 -8.23 0.43
CA SER A 360 10.66 -7.67 1.48
C SER A 360 10.97 -6.18 1.60
N LEU A 361 9.95 -5.33 1.57
CA LEU A 361 10.11 -3.88 1.52
C LEU A 361 9.23 -3.22 2.59
N GLY A 362 9.80 -2.24 3.29
CA GLY A 362 9.03 -1.31 4.11
C GLY A 362 8.32 -0.24 3.26
N LEU A 363 7.49 0.58 3.90
CA LEU A 363 6.72 1.66 3.26
C LEU A 363 7.64 2.65 2.53
N ARG A 364 8.70 3.10 3.21
CA ARG A 364 9.69 4.02 2.64
C ARG A 364 10.36 3.44 1.39
N ASP A 365 10.82 2.19 1.46
CA ASP A 365 11.54 1.55 0.36
C ASP A 365 10.66 1.38 -0.88
N MET A 366 9.37 1.06 -0.70
CA MET A 366 8.41 1.01 -1.80
C MET A 366 8.26 2.37 -2.49
N LEU A 367 8.10 3.45 -1.73
CA LEU A 367 7.96 4.79 -2.26
C LEU A 367 9.26 5.27 -2.94
N MET A 368 10.43 4.96 -2.37
CA MET A 368 11.72 5.30 -2.97
C MET A 368 11.95 4.56 -4.29
N HIS A 369 11.68 3.26 -4.35
CA HIS A 369 11.77 2.49 -5.59
C HIS A 369 10.81 3.01 -6.67
N PHE A 370 9.60 3.41 -6.28
CA PHE A 370 8.67 4.06 -7.20
C PHE A 370 9.20 5.41 -7.68
N LEU A 371 9.74 6.24 -6.78
CA LEU A 371 10.26 7.58 -7.11
C LEU A 371 11.45 7.50 -8.07
N ASP A 372 12.38 6.57 -7.84
CA ASP A 372 13.52 6.33 -8.73
C ASP A 372 13.05 5.90 -10.13
N PHE A 373 12.09 4.98 -10.19
CA PHE A 373 11.47 4.56 -11.45
C PHE A 373 10.82 5.74 -12.18
N ARG A 374 10.01 6.54 -11.48
CA ARG A 374 9.30 7.67 -12.09
C ARG A 374 10.26 8.75 -12.58
N CYS A 375 11.36 9.00 -11.87
CA CYS A 375 12.42 9.89 -12.36
C CYS A 375 12.98 9.40 -13.71
N GLY A 376 13.28 8.10 -13.81
CA GLY A 376 13.75 7.49 -15.07
C GLY A 376 12.73 7.59 -16.20
N VAL A 377 11.44 7.40 -15.92
CA VAL A 377 10.37 7.56 -16.91
C VAL A 377 10.29 9.00 -17.43
N VAL A 378 10.31 9.98 -16.53
CA VAL A 378 10.27 11.40 -16.93
C VAL A 378 11.50 11.80 -17.73
N GLU A 379 12.68 11.28 -17.35
CA GLU A 379 13.92 11.49 -18.09
C GLU A 379 13.84 10.91 -19.51
N ARG A 380 13.40 9.65 -19.65
CA ARG A 380 13.23 9.00 -20.97
C ARG A 380 12.23 9.76 -21.85
N ARG A 381 11.08 10.14 -21.30
CA ARG A 381 10.07 10.96 -21.99
C ARG A 381 10.67 12.27 -22.50
N ALA A 382 11.42 12.97 -21.65
CA ALA A 382 12.06 14.24 -22.01
C ALA A 382 13.13 14.06 -23.10
N ARG A 383 13.95 12.99 -23.02
CA ARG A 383 14.94 12.66 -24.05
C ARG A 383 14.29 12.29 -25.38
N HIS A 384 13.20 11.52 -25.36
CA HIS A 384 12.43 11.18 -26.56
C HIS A 384 11.87 12.45 -27.24
N GLN A 385 11.25 13.34 -26.45
CA GLN A 385 10.76 14.63 -26.93
C GLN A 385 11.90 15.51 -27.46
N GLN A 386 13.04 15.53 -26.77
CA GLN A 386 14.22 16.30 -27.18
C GLN A 386 14.77 15.78 -28.52
N ALA A 387 14.89 14.47 -28.70
CA ALA A 387 15.34 13.86 -29.96
C ALA A 387 14.40 14.21 -31.12
N ARG A 388 13.08 14.10 -30.90
CA ARG A 388 12.07 14.46 -31.91
C ARG A 388 12.09 15.96 -32.24
N ALA A 389 12.19 16.83 -31.24
CA ALA A 389 12.26 18.27 -31.43
C ALA A 389 13.57 18.68 -32.14
N THR A 390 14.69 18.06 -31.80
CA THR A 390 15.99 18.30 -32.45
C THR A 390 15.96 17.88 -33.92
N ALA A 391 15.46 16.67 -34.22
CA ALA A 391 15.33 16.20 -35.61
C ALA A 391 14.39 17.10 -36.42
N ARG A 392 13.29 17.56 -35.82
CA ARG A 392 12.36 18.48 -36.49
C ARG A 392 12.99 19.86 -36.72
N LEU A 393 13.65 20.44 -35.72
CA LEU A 393 14.33 21.72 -35.84
C LEU A 393 15.42 21.67 -36.92
N HIS A 394 16.19 20.58 -36.97
CA HIS A 394 17.19 20.35 -38.00
C HIS A 394 16.60 20.42 -39.41
N LEU A 395 15.45 19.78 -39.66
CA LEU A 395 14.76 19.88 -40.95
C LEU A 395 14.24 21.30 -41.24
N VAL A 396 13.62 21.96 -40.24
CA VAL A 396 13.09 23.33 -40.40
C VAL A 396 14.20 24.33 -40.71
N GLN A 397 15.37 24.22 -40.07
CA GLN A 397 16.54 25.03 -40.38
C GLN A 397 17.03 24.81 -41.82
N GLY A 398 16.97 23.56 -42.32
CA GLY A 398 17.26 23.26 -43.72
C GLY A 398 16.26 23.92 -44.69
N PHE A 399 14.97 23.93 -44.35
CA PHE A 399 13.94 24.62 -45.15
C PHE A 399 14.16 26.13 -45.18
N LEU A 400 14.42 26.75 -44.03
CA LEU A 400 14.69 28.19 -43.93
C LEU A 400 15.95 28.58 -44.72
N ALA A 401 17.02 27.77 -44.63
CA ALA A 401 18.24 27.97 -45.40
C ALA A 401 18.02 27.86 -46.91
N ALA A 402 17.17 26.91 -47.34
CA ALA A 402 16.81 26.74 -48.75
C ALA A 402 15.92 27.89 -49.25
N MET A 403 14.94 28.33 -48.45
CA MET A 403 14.04 29.44 -48.81
C MET A 403 14.77 30.78 -48.92
N THR A 404 15.81 31.00 -48.11
CA THR A 404 16.66 32.20 -48.19
C THR A 404 17.44 32.27 -49.51
N ARG A 405 17.74 31.12 -50.14
CA ARG A 405 18.48 30.99 -51.40
C ARG A 405 17.66 30.25 -52.46
N LEU A 406 16.37 30.58 -52.56
CA LEU A 406 15.41 29.79 -53.33
C LEU A 406 15.79 29.67 -54.82
N ASP A 407 16.20 30.77 -55.45
CA ASP A 407 16.55 30.78 -56.88
C ASP A 407 17.75 29.86 -57.16
N GLU A 408 18.79 29.92 -56.32
CA GLU A 408 19.98 29.06 -56.41
C GLU A 408 19.61 27.57 -56.23
N VAL A 409 18.75 27.26 -55.25
CA VAL A 409 18.24 25.91 -55.00
C VAL A 409 17.46 25.39 -56.22
N VAL A 410 16.57 26.21 -56.79
CA VAL A 410 15.76 25.82 -57.97
C VAL A 410 16.66 25.59 -59.19
N ASP A 411 17.61 26.47 -59.44
CA ASP A 411 18.54 26.34 -60.56
C ASP A 411 19.42 25.09 -60.45
N LEU A 412 19.95 24.84 -59.27
CA LEU A 412 20.77 23.67 -58.98
C LEU A 412 19.99 22.38 -59.18
N VAL A 413 18.76 22.30 -58.65
CA VAL A 413 17.88 21.13 -58.84
C VAL A 413 17.52 20.95 -60.31
N ARG A 414 17.22 22.04 -61.04
CA ARG A 414 16.87 22.00 -62.47
C ARG A 414 18.04 21.60 -63.37
N SER A 415 19.27 21.97 -63.00
CA SER A 415 20.50 21.60 -63.73
C SER A 415 20.97 20.17 -63.46
N SER A 416 20.43 19.52 -62.42
CA SER A 416 20.85 18.19 -61.99
C SER A 416 20.16 17.09 -62.79
N ALA A 417 20.93 16.11 -63.28
CA ALA A 417 20.41 15.03 -64.12
C ALA A 417 19.59 13.97 -63.35
N SER A 418 19.74 13.89 -62.01
CA SER A 418 19.00 12.97 -61.15
C SER A 418 18.85 13.51 -59.74
N THR A 419 17.93 12.93 -58.96
CA THR A 419 17.72 13.26 -57.55
C THR A 419 18.98 13.06 -56.71
N THR A 420 19.75 12.02 -57.00
CA THR A 420 21.03 11.74 -56.30
C THR A 420 22.06 12.83 -56.54
N VAL A 421 22.15 13.35 -57.78
CA VAL A 421 23.05 14.46 -58.13
C VAL A 421 22.57 15.76 -57.50
N ALA A 422 21.27 16.05 -57.56
CA ALA A 422 20.69 17.24 -56.93
C ALA A 422 20.93 17.25 -55.42
N ARG A 423 20.75 16.11 -54.76
CA ARG A 423 21.03 15.94 -53.34
C ARG A 423 22.49 16.23 -52.99
N ALA A 424 23.45 15.64 -53.73
CA ALA A 424 24.87 15.87 -53.50
C ALA A 424 25.23 17.37 -53.69
N ALA A 425 24.67 17.99 -54.71
CA ALA A 425 24.89 19.40 -55.00
C ALA A 425 24.28 20.32 -53.92
N LEU A 426 23.10 20.01 -53.37
CA LEU A 426 22.51 20.74 -52.24
C LEU A 426 23.35 20.62 -50.95
N ILE A 427 23.96 19.45 -50.72
CA ILE A 427 24.85 19.25 -49.58
C ILE A 427 26.11 20.12 -49.73
N GLU A 428 26.73 20.13 -50.92
CA GLU A 428 28.00 20.81 -51.15
C GLU A 428 27.86 22.34 -51.26
N SER A 429 26.88 22.84 -52.02
CA SER A 429 26.73 24.28 -52.31
C SER A 429 25.92 25.03 -51.24
N ILE A 430 24.83 24.42 -50.77
CA ILE A 430 23.93 25.03 -49.80
C ILE A 430 24.40 24.70 -48.36
N GLY A 431 25.26 23.69 -48.18
CA GLY A 431 25.77 23.28 -46.86
C GLY A 431 24.73 22.52 -46.04
N LEU A 432 23.77 21.86 -46.71
CA LEU A 432 22.73 21.08 -46.05
C LEU A 432 23.26 19.70 -45.64
N SER A 433 22.68 19.12 -44.58
CA SER A 433 22.87 17.71 -44.30
C SER A 433 22.15 16.83 -45.33
N ALA A 434 22.54 15.57 -45.40
CA ALA A 434 21.83 14.50 -46.11
C ALA A 434 20.30 14.56 -45.93
N GLU A 435 19.83 14.56 -44.68
CA GLU A 435 18.40 14.58 -44.33
C GLU A 435 17.71 15.90 -44.71
N GLN A 436 18.40 17.03 -44.54
CA GLN A 436 17.88 18.33 -44.94
C GLN A 436 17.72 18.43 -46.46
N ALA A 437 18.72 17.98 -47.23
CA ALA A 437 18.68 17.98 -48.68
C ALA A 437 17.53 17.10 -49.21
N ASP A 438 17.35 15.90 -48.64
CA ASP A 438 16.22 15.01 -48.96
C ASP A 438 14.87 15.67 -48.62
N GLY A 439 14.79 16.33 -47.47
CA GLY A 439 13.61 17.11 -47.08
C GLY A 439 13.30 18.26 -48.04
N VAL A 440 14.33 19.02 -48.46
CA VAL A 440 14.19 20.17 -49.36
C VAL A 440 13.71 19.72 -50.75
N LEU A 441 14.25 18.61 -51.27
CA LEU A 441 13.77 18.02 -52.53
C LEU A 441 12.30 17.56 -52.45
N GLY A 442 11.82 17.23 -51.25
CA GLY A 442 10.42 16.88 -50.98
C GLY A 442 9.48 18.07 -50.75
N LEU A 443 9.96 19.31 -50.83
CA LEU A 443 9.11 20.48 -50.66
C LEU A 443 8.10 20.61 -51.81
N THR A 444 6.91 21.09 -51.46
CA THR A 444 5.84 21.38 -52.42
C THR A 444 5.80 22.88 -52.71
N LEU A 445 5.48 23.29 -53.94
CA LEU A 445 5.45 24.72 -54.33
C LEU A 445 4.62 25.62 -53.40
N ARG A 446 3.56 25.07 -52.77
CA ARG A 446 2.75 25.80 -51.78
C ARG A 446 3.55 26.30 -50.57
N ARG A 447 4.63 25.60 -50.19
CA ARG A 447 5.49 25.96 -49.04
C ARG A 447 6.38 27.18 -49.33
N LEU A 448 6.40 27.68 -50.57
CA LEU A 448 7.18 28.84 -50.98
C LEU A 448 6.46 30.18 -50.75
N THR A 449 5.21 30.16 -50.25
CA THR A 449 4.51 31.42 -49.95
C THR A 449 5.10 32.11 -48.72
N GLY A 450 5.03 33.44 -48.67
CA GLY A 450 5.57 34.21 -47.53
C GLY A 450 4.92 33.86 -46.18
N MET A 451 3.65 33.45 -46.19
CA MET A 451 2.97 32.97 -44.97
C MET A 451 3.60 31.67 -44.44
N GLU A 452 3.99 30.76 -45.32
CA GLU A 452 4.63 29.49 -44.94
C GLU A 452 6.06 29.70 -44.44
N HIS A 453 6.77 30.70 -44.97
CA HIS A 453 8.07 31.11 -44.45
C HIS A 453 7.96 31.59 -42.99
N ALA A 454 7.05 32.53 -42.71
CA ALA A 454 6.80 33.02 -41.36
C ALA A 454 6.33 31.89 -40.41
N ALA A 455 5.56 30.94 -40.92
CA ALA A 455 5.15 29.76 -40.14
C ALA A 455 6.34 28.86 -39.77
N LEU A 456 7.31 28.68 -40.67
CA LEU A 456 8.54 27.91 -40.38
C LEU A 456 9.45 28.63 -39.39
N GLU A 457 9.57 29.96 -39.48
CA GLU A 457 10.31 30.76 -38.48
C GLU A 457 9.67 30.64 -37.09
N ALA A 458 8.34 30.74 -37.01
CA ALA A 458 7.61 30.56 -35.76
C ALA A 458 7.74 29.12 -35.22
N GLU A 459 7.73 28.11 -36.10
CA GLU A 459 7.96 26.71 -35.74
C GLU A 459 9.38 26.53 -35.18
N ALA A 460 10.40 27.09 -35.83
CA ALA A 460 11.79 27.03 -35.36
C ALA A 460 11.95 27.64 -33.97
N ALA A 461 11.42 28.86 -33.76
CA ALA A 461 11.48 29.54 -32.47
C ALA A 461 10.77 28.75 -31.36
N SER A 462 9.62 28.13 -31.66
CA SER A 462 8.89 27.27 -30.73
C SER A 462 9.67 26.00 -30.38
N LEU A 463 10.31 25.36 -31.36
CA LEU A 463 11.14 24.18 -31.15
C LEU A 463 12.40 24.50 -30.32
N GLU A 464 13.06 25.62 -30.58
CA GLU A 464 14.20 26.10 -29.78
C GLU A 464 13.81 26.36 -28.33
N ALA A 465 12.66 27.02 -28.10
CA ALA A 465 12.12 27.22 -26.76
C ALA A 465 11.81 25.89 -26.06
N THR A 466 11.24 24.92 -26.79
CA THR A 466 10.96 23.57 -26.27
C THR A 466 12.24 22.84 -25.90
N LEU A 467 13.27 22.91 -26.75
CA LEU A 467 14.58 22.29 -26.48
C LEU A 467 15.28 22.92 -25.27
N ALA A 468 15.17 24.24 -25.09
CA ALA A 468 15.68 24.92 -23.91
C ALA A 468 14.99 24.44 -22.64
N GLN A 469 13.65 24.34 -22.65
CA GLN A 469 12.87 23.83 -21.52
C GLN A 469 13.21 22.36 -21.18
N LEU A 470 13.34 21.50 -22.20
CA LEU A 470 13.70 20.08 -22.01
C LEU A 470 15.13 19.94 -21.48
N SER A 471 16.05 20.77 -21.97
CA SER A 471 17.45 20.78 -21.49
C SER A 471 17.53 21.25 -20.04
N GLU A 472 16.74 22.26 -19.66
CA GLU A 472 16.62 22.70 -18.27
C GLU A 472 16.02 21.60 -17.37
N LEU A 473 14.98 20.91 -17.84
CA LEU A 473 14.39 19.77 -17.11
C LEU A 473 15.42 18.66 -16.86
N LEU A 474 16.23 18.33 -17.87
CA LEU A 474 17.26 17.29 -17.80
C LEU A 474 18.53 17.72 -17.06
N SER A 475 18.71 19.02 -16.79
CA SER A 475 19.93 19.55 -16.17
C SER A 475 20.13 19.11 -14.72
N GLN A 476 19.03 18.91 -13.97
CA GLN A 476 19.08 18.57 -12.55
C GLN A 476 17.92 17.67 -12.15
N ARG A 477 18.21 16.70 -11.28
CA ARG A 477 17.19 15.78 -10.73
C ARG A 477 16.06 16.51 -9.99
N SER A 478 16.34 17.65 -9.35
CA SER A 478 15.33 18.49 -8.68
C SER A 478 14.23 18.97 -9.63
N ASN A 479 14.56 19.26 -10.89
CA ASN A 479 13.56 19.68 -11.89
C ASN A 479 12.67 18.51 -12.30
N ILE A 480 13.25 17.32 -12.45
CA ILE A 480 12.49 16.08 -12.68
C ILE A 480 11.53 15.81 -11.51
N LEU A 481 12.01 15.93 -10.27
CA LEU A 481 11.20 15.72 -9.07
C LEU A 481 10.00 16.68 -9.00
N LYS A 482 10.16 17.94 -9.40
CA LYS A 482 9.02 18.90 -9.49
C LYS A 482 7.97 18.44 -10.49
N VAL A 483 8.37 17.87 -11.62
CA VAL A 483 7.43 17.31 -12.61
C VAL A 483 6.72 16.09 -12.04
N VAL A 484 7.44 15.20 -11.36
CA VAL A 484 6.85 14.03 -10.68
C VAL A 484 5.83 14.44 -9.62
N GLU A 485 6.17 15.40 -8.76
CA GLU A 485 5.26 15.95 -7.74
C GLU A 485 4.00 16.53 -8.37
N ARG A 486 4.14 17.37 -9.41
CA ARG A 486 3.01 18.00 -10.10
C ARG A 486 2.08 16.95 -10.69
N GLU A 487 2.62 16.00 -11.46
CA GLU A 487 1.82 14.96 -12.12
C GLU A 487 1.12 14.04 -11.11
N ALA A 488 1.79 13.65 -10.04
CA ALA A 488 1.18 12.83 -8.99
C ALA A 488 0.01 13.58 -8.29
N LYS A 489 0.19 14.88 -8.01
CA LYS A 489 -0.86 15.73 -7.44
C LYS A 489 -2.04 15.92 -8.40
N GLU A 490 -1.79 16.08 -9.70
CA GLU A 490 -2.84 16.19 -10.72
C GLU A 490 -3.71 14.92 -10.76
N VAL A 491 -3.08 13.74 -10.74
CA VAL A 491 -3.81 12.45 -10.68
C VAL A 491 -4.61 12.33 -9.38
N ALA A 492 -4.02 12.65 -8.23
CA ALA A 492 -4.70 12.61 -6.94
C ALA A 492 -5.87 13.62 -6.84
N LEU A 493 -5.73 14.79 -7.45
CA LEU A 493 -6.79 15.80 -7.51
C LEU A 493 -7.97 15.31 -8.35
N LYS A 494 -7.69 14.67 -9.49
CA LYS A 494 -8.71 14.19 -10.42
C LYS A 494 -9.43 12.92 -9.95
N HIS A 495 -8.69 11.99 -9.33
CA HIS A 495 -9.20 10.64 -9.02
C HIS A 495 -9.23 10.29 -7.53
N GLY A 496 -8.57 11.07 -6.69
CA GLY A 496 -8.47 10.77 -5.26
C GLY A 496 -9.84 10.76 -4.60
N THR A 497 -10.09 9.76 -3.77
CA THR A 497 -11.34 9.58 -3.02
C THR A 497 -11.09 9.80 -1.51
N PRO A 498 -12.11 10.21 -0.74
CA PRO A 498 -11.99 10.26 0.72
C PRO A 498 -11.71 8.87 1.28
N ARG A 499 -11.06 8.83 2.45
CA ARG A 499 -10.77 7.60 3.19
C ARG A 499 -12.08 6.88 3.54
N ARG A 500 -12.10 5.55 3.38
CA ARG A 500 -13.25 4.70 3.71
C ARG A 500 -13.09 4.05 5.08
N SER A 501 -11.88 3.57 5.40
CA SER A 501 -11.61 2.95 6.69
C SER A 501 -11.32 3.98 7.78
N THR A 502 -11.96 3.88 8.94
CA THR A 502 -11.61 4.71 10.10
C THR A 502 -10.33 4.20 10.75
N VAL A 503 -9.57 5.09 11.41
CA VAL A 503 -8.34 4.71 12.12
C VAL A 503 -8.56 4.91 13.60
N GLU A 504 -8.44 3.83 14.37
CA GLU A 504 -8.36 3.86 15.82
C GLU A 504 -6.92 3.60 16.23
N VAL A 505 -6.38 4.43 17.13
CA VAL A 505 -5.06 4.18 17.70
C VAL A 505 -5.23 3.23 18.88
N GLU A 506 -4.53 2.10 18.83
CA GLU A 506 -4.53 1.16 19.95
C GLU A 506 -3.89 1.84 21.16
N ALA A 507 -4.66 2.01 22.24
CA ALA A 507 -4.08 2.40 23.52
C ALA A 507 -3.13 1.28 23.94
N VAL A 508 -1.86 1.60 24.17
CA VAL A 508 -0.86 0.63 24.63
C VAL A 508 -1.25 0.17 26.03
N THR A 509 -2.08 -0.85 26.12
CA THR A 509 -2.24 -1.64 27.33
C THR A 509 -1.22 -2.76 27.27
N PRO A 510 -0.25 -2.84 28.20
CA PRO A 510 0.71 -3.92 28.19
C PRO A 510 -0.03 -5.26 28.32
N SER A 511 0.00 -6.05 27.26
CA SER A 511 -0.51 -7.41 27.23
C SER A 511 0.41 -8.29 28.07
N ALA A 512 -0.12 -8.83 29.17
CA ALA A 512 0.55 -9.87 29.95
C ALA A 512 0.38 -11.22 29.23
N ALA A 513 1.21 -11.49 28.22
CA ALA A 513 1.42 -12.83 27.69
C ALA A 513 2.63 -12.82 26.75
N ASP A 514 3.73 -13.38 27.24
CA ASP A 514 4.80 -14.13 26.55
C ASP A 514 6.10 -13.93 27.34
N ASP A 515 6.26 -14.71 28.41
CA ASP A 515 7.54 -14.82 29.12
C ASP A 515 7.88 -16.32 29.25
N GLU A 516 8.35 -16.90 28.14
CA GLU A 516 9.07 -18.17 28.16
C GLU A 516 10.53 -17.93 28.61
N GLY A 517 10.78 -18.23 29.88
CA GLY A 517 11.96 -18.93 30.40
C GLY A 517 13.37 -18.55 29.91
N GLY A 518 14.09 -17.79 30.75
CA GLY A 518 15.56 -17.78 30.80
C GLY A 518 16.08 -17.04 32.05
N PRO A 519 17.03 -17.58 32.84
CA PRO A 519 17.32 -17.06 34.17
C PRO A 519 18.30 -15.87 34.10
N ALA A 520 17.89 -14.72 34.64
CA ALA A 520 18.80 -13.63 34.95
C ALA A 520 18.70 -13.29 36.44
N GLY A 521 19.85 -13.34 37.12
CA GLY A 521 19.98 -13.24 38.57
C GLY A 521 19.49 -11.91 39.15
N GLY A 522 18.79 -12.03 40.27
CA GLY A 522 18.45 -10.94 41.19
C GLY A 522 18.36 -11.51 42.60
N GLU A 523 19.02 -10.84 43.54
CA GLU A 523 19.37 -11.30 44.89
C GLU A 523 18.18 -11.78 45.73
N THR A 524 18.38 -12.90 46.42
CA THR A 524 17.45 -13.47 47.40
C THR A 524 17.46 -12.65 48.69
N VAL A 525 16.31 -12.10 49.07
CA VAL A 525 16.11 -11.50 50.40
C VAL A 525 16.09 -12.63 51.44
N SER A 526 17.00 -12.55 52.42
CA SER A 526 17.15 -13.58 53.46
C SER A 526 15.90 -13.71 54.37
N PRO A 527 15.57 -14.92 54.86
CA PRO A 527 14.35 -15.20 55.62
C PRO A 527 14.26 -14.55 57.02
N GLN A 528 15.27 -13.79 57.46
CA GLN A 528 15.28 -13.12 58.76
C GLN A 528 14.52 -11.78 58.77
N SER A 529 14.33 -11.12 57.64
CA SER A 529 13.58 -9.85 57.55
C SER A 529 12.06 -10.03 57.60
N ALA A 530 11.55 -11.20 57.19
CA ALA A 530 10.12 -11.52 57.21
C ALA A 530 9.57 -11.81 58.62
N GLN A 531 10.41 -12.31 59.54
CA GLN A 531 9.98 -12.66 60.90
C GLN A 531 9.81 -11.45 61.85
N ALA A 532 10.37 -10.29 61.50
CA ALA A 532 10.23 -9.08 62.31
C ALA A 532 8.87 -8.36 62.10
N ALA A 533 8.23 -8.52 60.93
CA ALA A 533 6.98 -7.84 60.59
C ALA A 533 5.71 -8.51 61.16
N LEU A 534 5.80 -9.76 61.61
CA LEU A 534 4.64 -10.56 62.08
C LEU A 534 4.26 -10.31 63.55
N ARG A 535 4.92 -9.41 64.28
CA ARG A 535 4.64 -9.13 65.71
C ARG A 535 3.81 -7.87 65.98
N SER A 536 3.41 -7.11 64.96
CA SER A 536 2.50 -5.98 65.10
C SER A 536 1.42 -6.06 64.02
N GLY A 537 0.18 -6.35 64.40
CA GLY A 537 -0.93 -6.53 63.46
C GLY A 537 -1.06 -5.40 62.43
N CYS A 538 -1.33 -5.80 61.18
CA CYS A 538 -1.45 -4.98 59.97
C CYS A 538 -0.16 -4.22 59.58
N ALA A 539 0.47 -4.64 58.48
CA ALA A 539 1.63 -3.95 57.90
C ALA A 539 1.30 -3.47 56.49
N LEU A 540 1.56 -2.19 56.22
CA LEU A 540 1.45 -1.56 54.90
C LEU A 540 2.86 -1.29 54.40
N THR A 541 3.25 -1.93 53.29
CA THR A 541 4.60 -1.80 52.72
C THR A 541 4.53 -1.58 51.22
N SER A 542 5.30 -0.61 50.72
CA SER A 542 5.48 -0.36 49.28
C SER A 542 6.60 -1.26 48.73
N VAL A 543 6.38 -1.88 47.57
CA VAL A 543 7.42 -2.63 46.83
C VAL A 543 7.71 -1.88 45.54
N GLN A 544 8.95 -1.44 45.34
CA GLN A 544 9.39 -0.82 44.10
C GLN A 544 9.65 -1.91 43.05
N ARG A 545 8.97 -1.83 41.90
CA ARG A 545 9.34 -2.57 40.69
C ARG A 545 10.04 -1.59 39.74
N ALA A 546 11.25 -1.93 39.31
CA ALA A 546 12.08 -1.07 38.44
C ALA A 546 11.58 -0.98 36.98
N GLU A 547 10.50 -1.66 36.60
CA GLU A 547 10.09 -1.81 35.20
C GLU A 547 8.59 -1.53 35.02
N LEU A 548 8.17 -0.28 35.25
CA LEU A 548 6.84 0.24 34.89
C LEU A 548 6.94 1.76 34.70
N ARG A 549 7.63 2.20 33.64
CA ARG A 549 7.72 3.62 33.23
C ARG A 549 7.26 3.83 31.78
N ALA A 550 6.20 3.16 31.36
CA ALA A 550 5.73 3.19 29.98
C ALA A 550 4.22 3.44 29.81
N SER A 551 3.55 4.15 30.72
CA SER A 551 2.11 4.47 30.59
C SER A 551 1.76 5.95 30.38
N GLY A 552 2.73 6.87 30.36
CA GLY A 552 2.43 8.31 30.20
C GLY A 552 1.59 8.93 31.34
N GLU A 553 1.24 8.16 32.38
CA GLU A 553 0.64 8.66 33.61
C GLU A 553 1.70 9.38 34.45
N ALA A 554 1.33 10.53 35.03
CA ALA A 554 2.22 11.30 35.89
C ALA A 554 2.52 10.50 37.17
N ASP A 555 3.78 10.04 37.30
CA ASP A 555 4.29 9.33 38.49
C ASP A 555 4.66 10.33 39.59
N GLU A 556 3.64 10.92 40.23
CA GLU A 556 3.83 11.92 41.27
C GLU A 556 4.08 11.31 42.66
N PRO A 557 4.92 11.93 43.51
CA PRO A 557 5.07 11.50 44.89
C PRO A 557 3.80 11.79 45.69
N CYS A 558 3.27 10.77 46.35
CA CYS A 558 2.06 10.85 47.16
C CYS A 558 2.24 10.20 48.53
N VAL A 559 1.27 10.43 49.42
CA VAL A 559 1.16 9.75 50.70
C VAL A 559 -0.21 9.09 50.76
N VAL A 560 -0.25 7.78 50.98
CA VAL A 560 -1.48 7.05 51.24
C VAL A 560 -1.61 6.87 52.74
N ALA A 561 -2.71 7.38 53.31
CA ALA A 561 -3.00 7.33 54.74
C ALA A 561 -4.27 6.51 55.00
N ILE A 562 -4.20 5.61 55.99
CA ILE A 562 -5.32 4.81 56.49
C ILE A 562 -5.59 5.20 57.94
N SER A 563 -6.83 5.54 58.23
CA SER A 563 -7.32 5.87 59.58
C SER A 563 -7.59 4.63 60.43
N ALA A 564 -7.67 4.79 61.74
CA ALA A 564 -8.00 3.73 62.69
C ALA A 564 -9.42 3.16 62.48
N LYS A 565 -10.35 3.93 61.89
CA LYS A 565 -11.68 3.44 61.48
C LYS A 565 -11.71 2.84 60.06
N GLY A 566 -10.58 2.75 59.36
CA GLY A 566 -10.47 2.05 58.08
C GLY A 566 -10.71 2.90 56.82
N PHE A 567 -10.81 4.22 56.94
CA PHE A 567 -10.81 5.11 55.76
C PHE A 567 -9.41 5.23 55.17
N ALA A 568 -9.27 5.04 53.86
CA ALA A 568 -8.03 5.26 53.11
C ALA A 568 -8.13 6.52 52.24
N ARG A 569 -7.06 7.31 52.16
CA ARG A 569 -6.99 8.50 51.30
C ARG A 569 -5.59 8.72 50.74
N ARG A 570 -5.52 9.03 49.44
CA ARG A 570 -4.33 9.55 48.75
C ARG A 570 -4.19 11.06 48.99
N LEU A 571 -3.00 11.50 49.35
CA LEU A 571 -2.62 12.90 49.55
C LEU A 571 -1.45 13.24 48.61
N SER A 572 -1.65 14.24 47.76
CA SER A 572 -0.59 14.76 46.88
C SER A 572 0.46 15.53 47.67
N VAL A 573 1.75 15.38 47.32
CA VAL A 573 2.83 16.17 47.90
C VAL A 573 3.19 17.32 46.95
N PRO A 574 3.01 18.60 47.34
CA PRO A 574 3.29 19.72 46.45
C PRO A 574 4.78 19.83 46.10
N ALA A 575 5.08 20.12 44.84
CA ALA A 575 6.45 20.26 44.31
C ALA A 575 7.19 21.41 45.02
N GLY A 576 8.24 21.07 45.78
CA GLY A 576 9.08 22.04 46.49
C GLY A 576 8.79 22.23 47.98
N GLY A 577 7.74 21.58 48.53
CA GLY A 577 7.46 21.60 49.97
C GLY A 577 8.07 20.40 50.71
N ALA A 578 8.66 20.62 51.89
CA ALA A 578 8.95 19.52 52.80
C ALA A 578 7.64 18.82 53.18
N ALA A 579 7.58 17.50 53.00
CA ALA A 579 6.42 16.71 53.42
C ALA A 579 6.18 16.92 54.93
N PRO A 580 4.91 17.02 55.39
CA PRO A 580 4.64 17.11 56.82
C PRO A 580 5.25 15.88 57.52
N PRO A 581 5.94 16.06 58.66
CA PRO A 581 6.57 14.95 59.35
C PRO A 581 5.51 13.92 59.72
N LEU A 582 5.79 12.64 59.43
CA LEU A 582 5.04 11.52 60.01
C LEU A 582 5.36 11.51 61.51
N VAL A 583 4.51 12.17 62.30
CA VAL A 583 4.67 12.22 63.76
C VAL A 583 4.43 10.82 64.32
N SER A 584 5.51 10.10 64.60
CA SER A 584 5.48 8.87 65.39
C SER A 584 5.45 9.25 66.87
N ARG A 585 4.32 8.94 67.52
CA ARG A 585 4.05 9.00 68.97
C ARG A 585 4.29 10.33 69.71
N THR A 586 3.19 10.78 70.35
CA THR A 586 3.13 11.75 71.46
C THR A 586 3.66 13.15 71.16
N ALA A 587 2.93 13.93 70.36
CA ALA A 587 2.96 15.39 70.44
C ALA A 587 1.51 15.89 70.44
N SER A 588 1.05 16.42 71.57
CA SER A 588 -0.23 17.13 71.66
C SER A 588 -0.14 18.40 70.82
N LEU A 589 -0.99 18.54 69.80
CA LEU A 589 -1.21 19.81 69.12
C LEU A 589 -1.75 20.82 70.14
N PRO A 590 -1.06 21.94 70.43
CA PRO A 590 -1.59 22.94 71.33
C PRO A 590 -2.70 23.72 70.61
N GLY A 591 -3.95 23.55 71.06
CA GLY A 591 -5.03 24.48 70.75
C GLY A 591 -6.29 23.92 70.08
N LEU A 592 -6.36 22.65 69.69
CA LEU A 592 -7.60 22.05 69.15
C LEU A 592 -7.78 20.60 69.60
N ALA A 593 -8.91 20.36 70.28
CA ALA A 593 -9.51 19.06 70.64
C ALA A 593 -8.99 18.32 71.90
N ASN A 594 -9.10 18.95 73.07
CA ASN A 594 -9.20 18.25 74.37
C ASN A 594 -10.67 17.98 74.77
N GLY A 595 -11.57 17.69 73.83
CA GLY A 595 -13.02 17.59 74.10
C GLY A 595 -13.84 16.62 73.25
N LEU A 596 -13.24 15.80 72.39
CA LEU A 596 -13.97 14.83 71.55
C LEU A 596 -13.44 13.42 71.81
N ALA A 597 -14.16 12.64 72.61
CA ALA A 597 -13.85 11.24 72.92
C ALA A 597 -13.94 10.27 71.70
N SER A 598 -14.14 10.78 70.48
CA SER A 598 -14.36 9.99 69.27
C SER A 598 -13.58 10.47 68.03
N SER A 599 -12.46 11.15 68.18
CA SER A 599 -11.61 11.57 67.05
C SER A 599 -10.94 10.35 66.39
N ASP A 600 -11.04 10.26 65.07
CA ASP A 600 -10.38 9.23 64.26
C ASP A 600 -8.96 9.68 63.88
N ASN A 601 -7.97 8.83 64.14
CA ASN A 601 -6.55 9.14 63.94
C ASN A 601 -5.98 8.32 62.79
N VAL A 602 -4.93 8.82 62.13
CA VAL A 602 -4.20 8.05 61.10
C VAL A 602 -3.49 6.87 61.78
N ALA A 603 -3.82 5.65 61.38
CA ALA A 603 -3.22 4.41 61.89
C ALA A 603 -1.97 4.02 61.10
N HIS A 604 -2.01 4.16 59.77
CA HIS A 604 -0.89 3.87 58.89
C HIS A 604 -0.77 4.96 57.82
N ALA A 605 0.45 5.33 57.47
CA ALA A 605 0.71 6.18 56.32
C ALA A 605 2.00 5.75 55.64
N VAL A 606 1.96 5.61 54.31
CA VAL A 606 3.10 5.20 53.49
C VAL A 606 3.31 6.26 52.42
N ARG A 607 4.57 6.65 52.25
CA ARG A 607 5.00 7.52 51.16
C ARG A 607 5.39 6.64 49.99
N CYS A 608 4.75 6.86 48.86
CA CYS A 608 4.93 6.10 47.64
C CYS A 608 4.76 7.03 46.44
N ARG A 609 4.78 6.47 45.25
CA ARG A 609 4.35 7.16 44.04
C ARG A 609 3.07 6.55 43.50
N ASP A 610 2.38 7.29 42.65
CA ASP A 610 1.08 6.86 42.10
C ASP A 610 1.16 5.56 41.30
N LEU A 611 2.33 5.21 40.76
CA LEU A 611 2.48 3.95 40.04
C LEU A 611 2.96 2.78 40.93
N ASP A 612 3.26 3.03 42.20
CA ASP A 612 3.65 1.97 43.14
C ASP A 612 2.47 1.04 43.48
N THR A 613 2.77 -0.24 43.66
CA THR A 613 1.81 -1.22 44.17
C THR A 613 1.93 -1.32 45.68
N LEU A 614 0.82 -1.06 46.38
CA LEU A 614 0.65 -1.25 47.81
C LEU A 614 0.05 -2.63 48.08
N LEU A 615 0.65 -3.35 49.03
CA LEU A 615 0.13 -4.61 49.52
C LEU A 615 -0.56 -4.38 50.87
N LEU A 616 -1.87 -4.66 50.90
CA LEU A 616 -2.69 -4.66 52.10
C LEU A 616 -2.81 -6.09 52.63
N VAL A 617 -2.16 -6.37 53.76
CA VAL A 617 -2.21 -7.69 54.39
C VAL A 617 -3.23 -7.68 55.52
N THR A 618 -4.24 -8.54 55.43
CA THR A 618 -5.27 -8.69 56.47
C THR A 618 -4.77 -9.59 57.61
N ALA A 619 -5.37 -9.44 58.79
CA ALA A 619 -5.12 -10.32 59.93
C ALA A 619 -5.48 -11.80 59.65
N SER A 620 -6.31 -12.06 58.63
CA SER A 620 -6.64 -13.41 58.15
C SER A 620 -5.61 -14.00 57.17
N GLY A 621 -4.47 -13.32 56.96
CA GLY A 621 -3.38 -13.81 56.12
C GLY A 621 -3.58 -13.61 54.61
N HIS A 622 -4.57 -12.83 54.19
CA HIS A 622 -4.80 -12.51 52.79
C HIS A 622 -4.05 -11.21 52.42
N ALA A 623 -3.45 -11.15 51.24
CA ALA A 623 -2.81 -9.95 50.73
C ALA A 623 -3.57 -9.43 49.50
N PHE A 624 -3.93 -8.15 49.52
CA PHE A 624 -4.55 -7.45 48.40
C PHE A 624 -3.54 -6.47 47.80
N ALA A 625 -3.24 -6.62 46.51
CA ALA A 625 -2.42 -5.69 45.77
C ALA A 625 -3.30 -4.59 45.17
N MET A 626 -2.95 -3.33 45.42
CA MET A 626 -3.62 -2.18 44.81
C MET A 626 -2.61 -1.11 44.42
N ARG A 627 -2.97 -0.30 43.45
CA ARG A 627 -2.21 0.90 43.07
C ARG A 627 -2.45 2.01 44.10
N ALA A 628 -1.42 2.82 44.37
CA ALA A 628 -1.44 3.89 45.37
C ALA A 628 -2.52 4.97 45.16
#